data_AF-A0A522N806-F1
#
_entry.id   AF-A0A522N806-F1
#
_cell.length_a   1.000
_cell.length_b   1.000
_cell.length_c   1.000
_cell.angle_alpha   90.00
_cell.angle_beta   90.00
_cell.angle_gamma   90.00
#
_symmetry.space_group_name_H-M   'P 1'
#
loop_
_entity.id
_entity.type
_entity.pdbx_description
1 polymer ?
#
loop_
_entity_poly.entity_id
_entity_poly.type
_entity_poly.pdbx_seq_one_letter_code
_entity_poly.pdbx_strand_id
1 'polypeptide(L)' 'MGGLPREHTERWLADYNREIPHGSLGELTPAEFRIQNDPTTSNLAWL' A
#
# COMPACT_ATOMS: atom_id res chain seq x y z
N MET A 1 -18.87 -9.59 -22.57
CA MET A 1 -18.92 -9.39 -21.10
C MET A 1 -17.78 -10.19 -20.49
N GLY A 2 -16.72 -9.51 -20.07
CA GLY A 2 -15.51 -10.13 -19.52
C GLY A 2 -14.37 -9.13 -19.57
N GLY A 3 -14.37 -8.17 -18.63
CA GLY A 3 -13.19 -7.33 -18.40
C GLY A 3 -12.02 -8.24 -18.05
N LEU A 4 -10.87 -8.02 -18.66
CA LEU A 4 -9.77 -8.97 -18.62
C LEU A 4 -9.29 -9.10 -17.16
N PRO A 5 -8.87 -10.30 -16.70
CA PRO A 5 -8.42 -10.53 -15.32
C PRO A 5 -7.42 -9.48 -14.79
N ARG A 6 -6.66 -8.86 -15.70
CA ARG A 6 -5.74 -7.75 -15.43
C ARG A 6 -6.43 -6.52 -14.84
N GLU A 7 -7.53 -6.05 -15.43
CA GLU A 7 -8.21 -4.82 -14.97
C GLU A 7 -8.81 -5.00 -13.58
N HIS A 8 -9.37 -6.18 -13.30
CA HIS A 8 -9.86 -6.54 -11.98
C HIS A 8 -8.74 -6.65 -10.94
N THR A 9 -7.60 -7.23 -11.33
CA THR A 9 -6.42 -7.33 -10.47
C THR A 9 -5.82 -5.96 -10.18
N GLU A 10 -5.72 -5.09 -11.20
CA GLU A 10 -5.21 -3.72 -11.06
C GLU A 10 -6.11 -2.88 -10.18
N ARG A 11 -7.44 -3.01 -10.32
CA ARG A 11 -8.41 -2.36 -9.44
C ARG A 11 -8.24 -2.83 -8.00
N TRP A 12 -8.21 -4.13 -7.77
CA TRP A 12 -8.04 -4.69 -6.43
C TRP A 12 -6.72 -4.21 -5.79
N LEU A 13 -5.63 -4.18 -6.56
CA LEU A 13 -4.33 -3.73 -6.09
C LEU A 13 -4.34 -2.23 -5.73
N ALA A 14 -5.06 -1.41 -6.50
CA ALA A 14 -5.21 0.01 -6.20
C ALA A 14 -5.97 0.21 -4.88
N ASP A 15 -7.11 -0.47 -4.74
CA ASP A 15 -7.98 -0.36 -3.56
C ASP A 15 -7.26 -0.88 -2.29
N TYR A 16 -6.60 -2.04 -2.38
CA TYR A 16 -5.81 -2.60 -1.28
C TYR A 16 -4.72 -1.65 -0.79
N ASN A 17 -3.99 -1.01 -1.72
CA ASN A 17 -2.85 -0.17 -1.35
C ASN A 17 -3.26 1.21 -0.85
N ARG A 18 -4.40 1.75 -1.27
CA ARG A 18 -4.74 3.18 -1.07
C ARG A 18 -6.06 3.46 -0.36
N GLU A 19 -6.99 2.51 -0.36
CA GLU A 19 -8.36 2.76 0.15
C GLU A 19 -8.68 1.91 1.38
N ILE A 20 -8.05 0.75 1.54
CA ILE A 20 -8.37 -0.21 2.61
C ILE A 20 -7.39 -0.01 3.80
N PRO A 21 -7.87 0.44 4.98
CA PRO A 21 -7.06 0.49 6.18
C PRO A 21 -6.86 -0.91 6.77
N HIS A 22 -5.69 -1.13 7.38
CA HIS A 22 -5.31 -2.42 7.94
C HIS A 22 -4.96 -2.25 9.43
N GLY A 23 -5.63 -2.99 10.31
CA GLY A 23 -5.36 -2.92 11.76
C GLY A 23 -3.94 -3.31 12.15
N SER A 24 -3.29 -4.19 11.38
CA SER A 24 -1.86 -4.52 11.54
C SER A 24 -0.92 -3.35 11.25
N LEU A 25 -1.38 -2.35 10.50
CA LEU A 25 -0.64 -1.11 10.20
C LEU A 25 -1.11 0.05 11.10
N GLY A 26 -1.90 -0.23 12.14
CA GLY A 26 -2.46 0.81 13.01
C GLY A 26 -3.62 1.57 12.36
N GLU A 27 -4.50 0.87 11.63
CA GLU A 27 -5.62 1.43 10.87
C GLU A 27 -5.19 2.31 9.67
N LEU A 28 -3.95 2.14 9.19
CA LEU A 28 -3.43 2.81 8.00
C LEU A 28 -3.58 1.95 6.75
N THR A 29 -3.62 2.60 5.59
CA THR A 29 -3.42 1.94 4.31
C THR A 29 -1.92 1.63 4.10
N PRO A 30 -1.57 0.65 3.23
CA PRO A 30 -0.17 0.38 2.90
C PRO A 30 0.58 1.60 2.36
N ALA A 31 -0.08 2.46 1.57
CA ALA A 31 0.53 3.68 1.04
C ALA A 31 0.84 4.70 2.15
N GLU A 32 -0.09 4.91 3.10
CA GLU A 32 0.12 5.81 4.24
C GLU A 32 1.22 5.29 5.17
N PHE A 33 1.20 3.99 5.49
CA PHE A 33 2.23 3.37 6.31
C PHE A 33 3.62 3.56 5.69
N ARG A 34 3.75 3.39 4.37
CA ARG A 34 5.01 3.60 3.66
C ARG A 34 5.51 5.03 3.79
N ILE A 35 4.65 6.03 3.67
CA ILE A 35 5.04 7.44 3.81
C ILE A 35 5.52 7.72 5.24
N GLN A 36 4.82 7.18 6.24
CA GLN A 36 5.17 7.39 7.65
C GLN A 36 6.45 6.67 8.09
N ASN A 37 6.75 5.53 7.46
CA ASN A 37 7.90 4.68 7.79
C ASN A 37 8.98 4.72 6.69
N ASP A 38 8.98 5.77 5.86
CA ASP A 38 9.94 5.86 4.77
C ASP A 38 11.38 5.89 5.34
N PRO A 39 12.24 4.95 4.94
CA PRO A 39 13.59 4.82 5.50
C PRO A 39 14.48 6.02 5.17
N THR A 40 14.12 6.92 4.25
CA THR A 40 14.83 8.19 4.06
C THR A 40 14.69 9.14 5.25
N THR A 41 13.68 8.94 6.09
CA THR A 41 13.49 9.64 7.38
C THR A 41 14.27 8.99 8.52
N SER A 42 14.83 7.80 8.30
CA SER A 42 15.62 7.07 9.28
C SER A 42 17.11 7.30 8.98
N ASN A 43 17.82 8.01 9.87
CA ASN A 43 19.28 8.26 9.78
C ASN A 43 20.14 6.98 9.85
N LEU A 44 19.53 5.80 9.80
CA LEU A 44 20.18 4.50 9.81
C LEU A 44 19.99 3.88 8.43
N ALA A 45 20.76 4.38 7.46
CA ALA A 45 21.04 3.61 6.26
C ALA A 45 21.64 2.27 6.72
N TRP A 46 20.97 1.16 6.37
CA TRP A 46 21.58 -0.16 6.45
C TRP A 46 22.68 -0.21 5.40
N LEU A 47 23.90 0.20 5.78
CA LEU A 47 25.13 0.03 5.01
C LEU A 47 25.39 -1.46 4.73
#